data_AF-A0A2G0VGN0-F1
#
_entry.id   AF-A0A2G0VGN0-F1
#
_cell.length_a   1.000
_cell.length_b   1.000
_cell.length_c   1.000
_cell.angle_alpha   90.00
_cell.angle_beta   90.00
_cell.angle_gamma   90.00
#
_symmetry.space_group_name_H-M   'P 1'
#
loop_
_entity.id
_entity.type
_entity.pdbx_description
1 polymer ?
#
loop_
_entity_poly.entity_id
_entity_poly.type
_entity_poly.pdbx_seq_one_letter_code
_entity_poly.pdbx_strand_id
1 'polypeptide(L)'
;MQGHPQASLAQEVNLSVSTLHHRFKAITAMSPLQYQKQLRLQEARRLMIAEGLEASAAGYRVGYESPSQFSREYSRLFGAPPLRDLARMRQSI
;
A
#
# COMPACT_ATOMS: atom_id res chain seq x y z
N MET A 1 -11.34 9.00 -7.56
CA MET A 1 -10.59 8.90 -8.84
C MET A 1 -9.57 7.75 -8.73
N GLN A 2 -9.99 6.50 -8.87
CA GLN A 2 -9.04 5.39 -9.01
C GLN A 2 -8.71 5.24 -10.49
N GLY A 3 -7.72 5.99 -10.98
CA GLY A 3 -7.12 5.72 -12.28
C GLY A 3 -6.31 4.43 -12.18
N HIS A 4 -6.53 3.46 -13.07
CA HIS A 4 -5.79 2.22 -13.11
C HIS A 4 -4.33 2.49 -13.50
N PRO A 5 -3.37 2.56 -12.55
CA PRO A 5 -1.99 2.96 -12.87
C PRO A 5 -1.29 1.92 -13.76
N GLN A 6 -1.80 0.70 -13.77
CA GLN A 6 -1.32 -0.40 -14.61
C GLN A 6 -1.54 -0.15 -16.10
N ALA A 7 -2.67 0.48 -16.46
CA ALA A 7 -2.96 0.80 -17.86
C ALA A 7 -2.06 1.93 -18.35
N SER A 8 -1.86 2.97 -17.53
CA SER A 8 -0.94 4.08 -17.82
C SER A 8 0.51 3.60 -17.91
N LEU A 9 0.96 2.78 -16.95
CA LEU A 9 2.32 2.23 -16.96
C LEU A 9 2.55 1.31 -18.17
N ALA A 10 1.57 0.48 -18.53
CA ALA A 10 1.66 -0.39 -19.71
C ALA A 10 1.81 0.42 -21.02
N GLN A 11 1.09 1.54 -21.13
CA GLN A 11 1.21 2.47 -22.25
C GLN A 11 2.58 3.17 -22.28
N GLU A 12 3.10 3.59 -21.13
CA GLU A 12 4.43 4.23 -21.03
C GLU A 12 5.58 3.28 -21.42
N VAL A 13 5.43 1.97 -21.20
CA VAL A 13 6.46 0.97 -21.54
C VAL A 13 6.19 0.20 -22.85
N ASN A 14 5.21 0.62 -23.66
CA ASN A 14 4.79 -0.06 -24.89
C ASN A 14 4.50 -1.57 -24.72
N LEU A 15 3.92 -1.97 -23.57
CA LEU A 15 3.52 -3.36 -23.32
C LEU A 15 2.00 -3.48 -23.27
N SER A 16 1.50 -4.65 -23.68
CA SER A 16 0.12 -5.02 -23.31
C SER A 16 0.03 -5.20 -21.79
N VAL A 17 -1.14 -4.91 -21.21
CA VAL A 17 -1.41 -5.08 -19.76
C VAL A 17 -1.12 -6.52 -19.31
N SER A 18 -1.43 -7.51 -20.15
CA SER A 18 -1.16 -8.93 -19.87
C SER A 18 0.35 -9.22 -19.78
N THR A 19 1.14 -8.71 -20.74
CA THR A 19 2.60 -8.86 -20.72
C THR A 19 3.23 -8.16 -19.51
N LEU A 20 2.75 -6.96 -19.18
CA LEU A 20 3.19 -6.24 -17.98
C LEU A 20 2.89 -7.05 -16.72
N HIS A 21 1.65 -7.53 -16.55
CA HIS A 21 1.27 -8.36 -15.41
C HIS A 21 2.13 -9.62 -15.27
N HIS A 22 2.35 -10.35 -16.38
CA HIS A 22 3.14 -11.57 -16.37
C HIS A 22 4.60 -11.31 -15.96
N ARG A 23 5.24 -10.31 -16.59
CA ARG A 23 6.63 -9.94 -16.26
C ARG A 23 6.75 -9.41 -14.83
N PHE A 24 5.81 -8.57 -14.40
CA PHE A 24 5.82 -8.01 -13.05
C PHE A 24 5.69 -9.10 -12.00
N LYS A 25 4.78 -10.06 -12.21
CA LYS A 25 4.64 -11.21 -11.31
C LYS A 25 5.86 -12.13 -11.33
N ALA A 26 6.49 -12.32 -12.49
CA ALA A 26 7.73 -13.10 -12.58
C ALA A 26 8.88 -12.47 -11.79
N ILE A 27 8.95 -11.14 -11.71
CA ILE A 27 10.02 -10.42 -10.99
C ILE A 27 9.69 -10.24 -9.50
N THR A 28 8.43 -9.91 -9.17
CA THR A 28 8.03 -9.51 -7.81
C THR A 28 7.32 -10.61 -7.02
N ALA A 29 7.02 -11.74 -7.66
CA ALA A 29 6.12 -12.79 -7.18
C ALA A 29 4.67 -12.33 -6.89
N MET A 30 4.33 -11.08 -7.19
CA MET A 30 3.05 -10.46 -6.87
C MET A 30 2.38 -9.89 -8.12
N SER A 31 1.06 -9.83 -8.12
CA SER A 31 0.39 -9.01 -9.14
C SER A 31 0.71 -7.53 -8.89
N PRO A 32 0.75 -6.71 -9.96
CA PRO A 32 1.03 -5.29 -9.80
C PRO A 32 0.09 -4.56 -8.82
N LEU A 33 -1.19 -4.96 -8.76
CA LEU A 33 -2.15 -4.41 -7.81
C LEU A 33 -1.83 -4.80 -6.36
N GLN A 34 -1.40 -6.05 -6.12
CA GLN A 34 -0.97 -6.49 -4.79
C GLN A 34 0.26 -5.70 -4.34
N TYR A 35 1.23 -5.52 -5.24
CA TYR A 35 2.42 -4.74 -4.95
C TYR A 35 2.10 -3.27 -4.65
N GLN A 36 1.21 -2.65 -5.45
CA GLN A 36 0.75 -1.29 -5.19
C GLN A 36 0.08 -1.16 -3.82
N LYS A 37 -0.77 -2.12 -3.43
CA LYS A 37 -1.38 -2.14 -2.09
C LYS A 37 -0.33 -2.24 -0.99
N GLN A 38 0.69 -3.09 -1.16
CA GLN A 38 1.77 -3.23 -0.20
C GLN A 38 2.57 -1.93 -0.04
N LEU A 39 2.97 -1.30 -1.15
CA LEU A 39 3.66 0.00 -1.12
C LEU A 39 2.81 1.07 -0.44
N ARG A 40 1.52 1.12 -0.75
CA ARG A 40 0.56 2.07 -0.16
C ARG A 40 0.47 1.93 1.36
N LEU A 41 0.39 0.69 1.86
CA LEU A 41 0.34 0.41 3.29
C LEU A 41 1.67 0.70 3.99
N GLN A 42 2.80 0.44 3.32
CA GLN A 42 4.13 0.83 3.82
C GLN A 42 4.28 2.35 3.94
N GLU A 43 3.81 3.11 2.95
CA GLU A 43 3.83 4.57 3.01
C GLU A 43 2.95 5.10 4.14
N ALA A 44 1.76 4.52 4.36
CA ALA A 44 0.94 4.89 5.51
C ALA A 44 1.68 4.65 6.84
N ARG A 45 2.38 3.52 6.97
CA ARG A 45 3.22 3.23 8.14
C ARG A 45 4.34 4.25 8.33
N ARG A 46 5.03 4.61 7.23
CA ARG A 46 6.07 5.66 7.25
C ARG A 46 5.51 7.00 7.72
N LEU A 47 4.37 7.44 7.18
CA LEU A 47 3.70 8.68 7.55
C LEU A 47 3.34 8.71 9.05
N MET A 48 2.80 7.62 9.58
CA MET A 48 2.43 7.54 11.00
C MET A 48 3.66 7.60 11.93
N ILE A 49 4.80 7.05 11.51
CA ILE A 49 6.03 7.02 12.33
C ILE A 49 6.81 8.33 12.21
N ALA A 50 7.09 8.76 10.97
CA ALA A 50 8.00 9.88 10.70
C ALA A 50 7.31 11.23 10.90
N GLU A 51 6.02 11.33 10.58
CA GLU A 51 5.28 12.58 10.58
C GLU A 51 4.21 12.61 11.70
N GLY A 52 4.05 11.53 12.47
CA GLY A 52 3.12 11.46 13.58
C GLY A 52 1.64 11.48 13.18
N LEU A 53 1.33 11.13 11.91
CA LEU A 53 -0.04 11.13 11.43
C LEU A 53 -0.89 10.08 12.16
N GLU A 54 -2.15 10.44 12.42
CA GLU A 54 -3.16 9.49 12.87
C GLU A 54 -3.48 8.44 11.79
N ALA A 55 -3.83 7.23 12.22
CA ALA A 55 -4.04 6.10 11.31
C ALA A 55 -5.12 6.35 10.24
N SER A 56 -6.21 7.03 10.60
CA SER A 56 -7.27 7.40 9.66
C SER A 56 -6.75 8.40 8.61
N ALA A 57 -6.03 9.44 9.05
CA ALA A 57 -5.45 10.46 8.18
C ALA A 57 -4.40 9.86 7.23
N ALA A 58 -3.53 8.98 7.73
CA ALA A 58 -2.59 8.23 6.90
C ALA A 58 -3.30 7.36 5.86
N GLY A 59 -4.37 6.65 6.26
CA GLY A 59 -5.20 5.84 5.38
C GLY A 59 -5.80 6.65 4.23
N TYR A 60 -6.41 7.81 4.53
CA TYR A 60 -6.94 8.71 3.50
C TYR A 60 -5.85 9.25 2.58
N ARG A 61 -4.70 9.67 3.15
CA ARG A 61 -3.59 10.25 2.38
C ARG A 61 -3.00 9.28 1.37
N VAL A 62 -2.99 7.98 1.68
CA VAL A 62 -2.52 6.95 0.75
C VAL A 62 -3.64 6.42 -0.17
N GLY A 63 -4.86 6.95 -0.07
CA GLY A 63 -5.94 6.68 -1.01
C GLY A 63 -6.91 5.56 -0.61
N TYR A 64 -7.09 5.30 0.69
CA TYR A 64 -8.23 4.55 1.19
C TYR A 64 -9.44 5.45 1.38
N GLU A 65 -10.62 4.96 1.02
CA GLU A 65 -11.89 5.70 1.19
C GLU A 65 -12.50 5.50 2.58
N SER A 66 -12.05 4.48 3.32
CA SER A 66 -12.55 4.14 4.65
C SER A 66 -11.41 3.77 5.61
N PRO A 67 -11.33 4.36 6.81
CA PRO A 67 -10.38 3.98 7.86
C PRO A 67 -10.54 2.52 8.29
N SER A 68 -11.77 1.99 8.26
CA SER A 68 -12.04 0.59 8.59
C SER A 68 -11.51 -0.37 7.52
N GLN A 69 -11.63 0.00 6.24
CA GLN A 69 -11.01 -0.77 5.15
C GLN A 69 -9.48 -0.75 5.27
N PHE A 70 -8.90 0.43 5.46
CA PHE A 70 -7.47 0.60 5.68
C PHE A 70 -6.98 -0.26 6.85
N SER A 71 -7.62 -0.17 8.02
CA SER A 71 -7.20 -0.90 9.22
C SER A 71 -7.23 -2.42 9.03
N ARG A 72 -8.21 -2.95 8.28
CA ARG A 72 -8.27 -4.37 7.94
C ARG A 72 -7.14 -4.79 7.01
N GLU A 73 -6.90 -4.07 5.92
CA GLU A 73 -5.81 -4.40 5.00
C GLU A 73 -4.43 -4.20 5.64
N TYR A 74 -4.27 -3.18 6.47
CA TYR A 74 -3.07 -2.93 7.27
C TYR A 74 -2.78 -4.10 8.22
N SER A 75 -3.77 -4.52 9.00
CA SER A 75 -3.62 -5.64 9.95
C SER A 75 -3.27 -6.95 9.24
N ARG A 76 -3.82 -7.17 8.03
CA ARG A 76 -3.50 -8.33 7.20
C ARG A 76 -2.04 -8.34 6.74
N LEU A 77 -1.45 -7.17 6.48
CA LEU A 77 -0.06 -7.07 6.00
C LEU A 77 0.95 -7.06 7.16
N PHE A 78 0.69 -6.30 8.23
CA PHE A 78 1.64 -6.08 9.33
C PHE A 78 1.38 -6.96 10.57
N GLY A 79 0.29 -7.74 10.58
CA GLY A 79 -0.06 -8.64 11.68
C GLY A 79 -0.67 -7.95 12.91
N ALA A 80 -0.83 -6.63 12.89
CA ALA A 80 -1.46 -5.86 13.95
C ALA A 80 -2.17 -4.61 13.43
N PRO A 81 -3.21 -4.10 14.12
CA PRO A 81 -3.83 -2.81 13.79
C PRO A 81 -2.84 -1.65 13.90
N PRO A 82 -3.03 -0.56 13.12
CA PRO A 82 -2.12 0.58 13.07
C PRO A 82 -1.67 1.11 14.45
N LEU A 83 -2.63 1.34 15.36
CA LEU A 83 -2.34 1.88 16.69
C LEU A 83 -1.41 0.97 17.52
N ARG A 84 -1.67 -0.35 17.50
CA ARG A 84 -0.87 -1.34 18.24
C ARG A 84 0.51 -1.53 17.62
N ASP A 85 0.58 -1.46 16.30
CA ASP A 85 1.84 -1.55 15.55
C ASP A 85 2.74 -0.33 15.83
N LEU A 86 2.18 0.89 15.84
CA LEU A 86 2.90 2.11 16.21
C LEU A 86 3.40 2.06 17.65
N ALA A 87 2.56 1.62 18.60
CA ALA A 87 2.97 1.47 19.99
C ALA A 87 4.17 0.53 20.13
N ARG A 88 4.19 -0.60 19.39
CA ARG A 88 5.31 -1.54 19.38
C ARG A 88 6.58 -0.91 18.81
N MET A 89 6.48 -0.19 17.71
CA MET A 89 7.66 0.40 17.07
C MET A 89 8.29 1.52 17.91
N ARG A 90 7.48 2.32 18.61
CA ARG A 90 7.97 3.36 19.53
C ARG A 90 8.66 2.81 20.78
N GLN A 91 8.45 1.53 21.10
CA GLN A 91 9.15 0.83 22.20
C GLN A 91 10.46 0.18 21.75
N SER A 92 10.69 0.06 20.44
CA SER A 92 11.89 -0.56 19.86
C SER A 92 12.93 0.45 19.35
N ILE A 93 12.67 1.74 19.53
CA ILE A 93 13.59 2.86 19.27
C ILE A 93 14.09 3.39 20.62
#